data_AF-A0A6A6Z2F5-F1
#
_entry.id   AF-A0A6A6Z2F5-F1
#
_cell.length_a   1.000
_cell.length_b   1.000
_cell.length_c   1.000
_cell.angle_alpha   90.00
_cell.angle_beta   90.00
_cell.angle_gamma   90.00
#
_symmetry.space_group_name_H-M   'P 1'
#
loop_
_entity.id
_entity.type
_entity.pdbx_description
1 polymer ?
#
loop_
_entity_poly.entity_id
_entity_poly.type
_entity_poly.pdbx_seq_one_letter_code
_entity_poly.pdbx_strand_id
1 'polypeptide(L)'
;MHPKSLATFLSFGLRVLLEMSCDSARYGAILFERVGTIRVMVDGEVFKEWKLATLLAAFPPDGPPSTFERGTLADFKSWREETYAAREKAGLPVIRHENVQER
;
A
#
# COMPACT_ATOMS: atom_id res chain seq x y z
N MET A 1 6.99 -22.58 16.58
CA MET A 1 6.33 -21.82 15.50
C MET A 1 7.16 -22.01 14.23
N HIS A 2 6.61 -22.62 13.18
CA HIS A 2 7.34 -22.90 11.94
C HIS A 2 7.55 -21.61 11.13
N PRO A 3 8.72 -21.38 10.48
CA PRO A 3 9.02 -20.13 9.76
C PRO A 3 7.97 -19.73 8.72
N LYS A 4 7.48 -20.70 7.92
CA LYS A 4 6.39 -20.43 6.94
C LYS A 4 5.08 -20.01 7.61
N SER A 5 4.78 -20.51 8.80
CA SER A 5 3.56 -20.11 9.54
C SER A 5 3.68 -18.67 10.03
N LEU A 6 4.85 -18.26 10.52
CA LEU A 6 5.11 -16.87 10.88
C LEU A 6 5.06 -15.95 9.65
N ALA A 7 5.70 -16.35 8.55
CA ALA A 7 5.65 -15.59 7.28
C ALA A 7 4.22 -15.41 6.77
N THR A 8 3.37 -16.44 6.91
CA THR A 8 1.95 -16.38 6.58
C THR A 8 1.21 -15.39 7.49
N PHE A 9 1.44 -15.45 8.79
CA PHE A 9 0.83 -14.54 9.77
C PHE A 9 1.22 -13.07 9.49
N LEU A 10 2.51 -12.80 9.26
CA LEU A 10 2.99 -11.46 8.90
C LEU A 10 2.40 -10.97 7.58
N SER A 11 2.33 -11.86 6.58
CA SER A 11 1.73 -11.55 5.28
C SER A 11 0.26 -11.19 5.37
N PHE A 12 -0.48 -11.83 6.30
CA PHE A 12 -1.87 -11.50 6.58
C PHE A 12 -1.99 -10.12 7.23
N GLY A 13 -1.19 -9.83 8.25
CA GLY A 13 -1.18 -8.51 8.89
C GLY A 13 -0.84 -7.38 7.93
N LEU A 14 0.18 -7.59 7.08
CA LEU A 14 0.54 -6.65 6.01
C LEU A 14 -0.62 -6.45 5.04
N ARG A 15 -1.30 -7.52 4.62
CA ARG A 15 -2.47 -7.39 3.73
C ARG A 15 -3.55 -6.50 4.33
N VAL A 16 -3.87 -6.66 5.61
CA VAL A 16 -4.89 -5.83 6.30
C VAL A 16 -4.50 -4.35 6.31
N LEU A 17 -3.22 -4.04 6.53
CA LEU A 17 -2.72 -2.66 6.47
C LEU A 17 -2.77 -2.10 5.03
N LEU A 18 -2.39 -2.92 4.05
CA LEU A 18 -2.30 -2.50 2.65
C LEU A 18 -3.66 -2.45 1.94
N GLU A 19 -4.69 -3.12 2.45
CA GLU A 19 -6.06 -3.00 1.96
C GLU A 19 -6.70 -1.65 2.34
N MET A 20 -6.11 -0.91 3.30
CA MET A 20 -6.56 0.42 3.72
C MET A 20 -8.07 0.42 4.06
N SER A 21 -8.47 -0.56 4.88
CA SER A 21 -9.81 -0.65 5.47
C SER A 21 -10.05 0.50 6.48
N CYS A 22 -11.30 0.72 6.95
CA CYS A 22 -11.64 1.82 7.87
C CYS A 22 -10.68 1.89 9.05
N ASP A 23 -10.46 0.74 9.69
CA ASP A 23 -9.66 0.65 10.91
C ASP A 23 -8.14 0.67 10.63
N SER A 24 -7.73 0.33 9.41
CA SER A 24 -6.32 0.16 9.06
C SER A 24 -5.73 1.31 8.24
N ALA A 25 -6.55 2.16 7.65
CA ALA A 25 -6.12 3.21 6.71
C ALA A 25 -5.09 4.16 7.32
N ARG A 26 -5.29 4.59 8.58
CA ARG A 26 -4.33 5.46 9.27
C ARG A 26 -2.94 4.82 9.41
N TYR A 27 -2.91 3.51 9.64
CA TYR A 27 -1.67 2.75 9.84
C TYR A 27 -1.04 2.30 8.51
N GLY A 28 -1.84 2.01 7.49
CA GLY A 28 -1.36 1.65 6.17
C GLY A 28 -0.84 2.84 5.37
N ALA A 29 -1.40 4.04 5.58
CA ALA A 29 -1.02 5.26 4.86
C ALA A 29 0.49 5.53 4.88
N ILE A 30 1.12 5.40 6.05
CA ILE A 30 2.56 5.63 6.21
C ILE A 30 3.41 4.66 5.39
N LEU A 31 2.91 3.44 5.14
CA LEU A 31 3.61 2.46 4.30
C LEU A 31 3.61 2.92 2.84
N PHE A 32 2.48 3.43 2.34
CA PHE A 32 2.39 3.98 0.99
C PHE A 32 3.20 5.27 0.84
N GLU A 33 3.33 6.10 1.87
CA GLU A 33 4.13 7.32 1.83
C GLU A 33 5.63 7.04 1.78
N ARG A 34 6.12 6.02 2.51
CA ARG A 34 7.54 5.89 2.83
C ARG A 34 8.22 4.62 2.33
N VAL A 35 7.47 3.61 1.90
CA VAL A 35 8.02 2.30 1.56
C VAL A 35 7.93 2.05 0.06
N GLY A 36 9.02 1.57 -0.55
CA GLY A 36 9.06 1.17 -1.96
C GLY A 36 8.48 -0.24 -2.18
N THR A 37 9.14 -1.22 -1.57
CA THR A 37 8.81 -2.65 -1.69
C THR A 37 8.88 -3.30 -0.31
N ILE A 38 7.90 -4.14 0.00
CA ILE A 38 7.94 -5.05 1.15
C ILE A 38 8.13 -6.46 0.60
N ARG A 39 9.12 -7.18 1.11
CA ARG A 39 9.42 -8.56 0.72
C ARG A 39 9.54 -9.42 1.96
N VAL A 40 8.77 -10.51 2.01
CA VAL A 40 8.88 -11.54 3.04
C VAL A 40 9.63 -12.71 2.42
N MET A 41 10.68 -13.17 3.09
CA MET A 41 11.52 -14.28 2.64
C MET A 41 11.54 -15.39 3.68
N VAL A 42 11.58 -16.64 3.22
CA VAL A 42 11.76 -17.82 4.06
C VAL A 42 12.88 -18.66 3.43
N ASP A 43 13.89 -19.01 4.21
CA ASP A 43 15.04 -19.79 3.75
C ASP A 43 15.76 -19.18 2.53
N GLY A 44 15.79 -17.85 2.46
CA GLY A 44 16.42 -17.09 1.37
C GLY A 44 15.54 -16.92 0.12
N GLU A 45 14.40 -17.60 0.05
CA GLU A 45 13.47 -17.51 -1.08
C GLU A 45 12.34 -16.50 -0.83
N VAL A 46 11.88 -15.83 -1.90
CA VAL A 46 10.77 -14.89 -1.82
C VAL A 46 9.47 -15.64 -1.56
N PHE A 47 8.91 -15.43 -0.38
CA PHE A 47 7.60 -15.98 -0.01
C PHE A 47 6.47 -15.06 -0.50
N LYS A 48 6.62 -13.74 -0.35
CA LYS A 48 5.65 -12.75 -0.84
C LYS A 48 6.30 -11.38 -1.06
N GLU A 49 5.80 -10.62 -2.03
CA GLU A 49 6.28 -9.28 -2.35
C GLU A 49 5.11 -8.33 -2.62
N TRP A 50 5.26 -7.09 -2.16
CA TRP A 50 4.34 -5.99 -2.42
C TRP A 50 5.12 -4.78 -2.92
N LYS A 51 4.77 -4.28 -4.09
CA LYS A 51 5.33 -3.03 -4.65
C LYS A 51 4.32 -1.92 -4.39
N LEU A 52 4.63 -1.02 -3.45
CA LEU A 52 3.63 -0.08 -2.94
C LEU A 52 3.19 0.94 -4.00
N ALA A 53 4.06 1.31 -4.94
CA ALA A 53 3.68 2.18 -6.05
C ALA A 53 2.58 1.54 -6.92
N THR A 54 2.73 0.26 -7.24
CA THR A 54 1.74 -0.49 -8.01
C THR A 54 0.42 -0.64 -7.26
N LEU A 55 0.49 -0.95 -5.96
CA LEU A 55 -0.70 -1.10 -5.13
C LEU A 55 -1.44 0.23 -4.94
N LEU A 56 -0.71 1.34 -4.74
CA LEU A 56 -1.31 2.67 -4.64
C LEU A 56 -2.05 3.05 -5.92
N ALA A 57 -1.43 2.77 -7.07
CA ALA A 57 -2.02 3.05 -8.37
C ALA A 57 -3.25 2.17 -8.65
N ALA A 58 -3.31 0.96 -8.09
CA ALA A 58 -4.45 0.06 -8.22
C ALA A 58 -5.68 0.48 -7.39
N PHE A 59 -5.52 1.39 -6.41
CA PHE A 59 -6.69 1.93 -5.72
C PHE A 59 -7.55 2.75 -6.67
N PRO A 60 -8.89 2.68 -6.54
CA PRO A 60 -9.78 3.53 -7.33
C PRO A 60 -9.47 5.03 -7.15
N PRO A 61 -9.79 5.87 -8.15
CA PRO A 61 -9.69 7.34 -8.04
C PRO A 61 -10.48 7.91 -6.86
N ASP A 62 -11.53 7.21 -6.46
CA ASP A 62 -12.42 7.62 -5.38
C ASP A 62 -12.08 6.96 -4.04
N GLY A 63 -10.96 6.23 -4.00
CA GLY A 63 -10.51 5.47 -2.83
C GLY A 63 -11.15 4.09 -2.73
N PRO A 64 -10.64 3.25 -1.82
CA PRO A 64 -11.29 1.98 -1.53
C PRO A 64 -12.72 2.26 -1.00
N PRO A 65 -13.75 1.60 -1.55
CA PRO A 65 -15.13 1.87 -1.16
C PRO A 65 -15.33 1.55 0.32
N SER A 66 -15.98 2.48 1.04
CA SER A 66 -16.42 2.40 2.45
C SER A 66 -15.38 2.48 3.57
N THR A 67 -14.09 2.71 3.29
CA THR A 67 -13.04 2.41 4.27
C THR A 67 -11.97 3.48 4.53
N PHE A 68 -12.07 4.70 4.03
CA PHE A 68 -11.08 5.73 4.39
C PHE A 68 -11.56 6.56 5.58
N GLU A 69 -11.35 6.06 6.81
CA GLU A 69 -11.78 6.75 8.04
C GLU A 69 -10.98 8.05 8.31
N ARG A 70 -10.04 8.42 7.44
CA ARG A 70 -9.42 9.76 7.43
C ARG A 70 -10.36 10.86 6.90
N GLY A 71 -11.55 10.51 6.41
CA GLY A 71 -12.61 11.46 6.11
C GLY A 71 -13.38 11.15 4.83
N THR A 72 -13.75 12.19 4.12
CA THR A 72 -14.48 12.14 2.86
C THR A 72 -13.60 11.62 1.71
N LEU A 73 -14.22 11.35 0.57
CA LEU A 73 -13.53 11.09 -0.70
C LEU A 73 -12.50 12.18 -1.08
N ALA A 74 -12.71 13.42 -0.64
CA ALA A 74 -11.74 14.50 -0.84
C ALA A 74 -10.44 14.28 -0.03
N ASP A 75 -10.54 13.76 1.19
CA ASP A 75 -9.38 13.50 2.06
C ASP A 75 -8.50 12.40 1.48
N PHE A 76 -9.09 11.36 0.89
CA PHE A 76 -8.33 10.33 0.16
C PHE A 76 -7.60 10.91 -1.05
N LYS A 77 -8.27 11.76 -1.84
CA LYS A 77 -7.67 12.41 -3.02
C LYS A 77 -6.50 13.30 -2.61
N SER A 78 -6.65 14.14 -1.59
CA SER A 78 -5.56 14.98 -1.06
C SER A 78 -4.39 14.13 -0.58
N TRP A 79 -4.66 13.13 0.26
CA TRP A 79 -3.63 12.23 0.79
C TRP A 79 -2.84 11.53 -0.32
N ARG A 80 -3.51 11.07 -1.38
CA ARG A 80 -2.84 10.39 -2.49
C ARG A 80 -1.91 11.32 -3.27
N GLU A 81 -2.33 12.54 -3.57
CA GLU A 81 -1.44 13.49 -4.27
C GLU A 81 -0.26 13.91 -3.39
N GLU A 82 -0.50 14.13 -2.09
CA GLU A 82 0.57 14.34 -1.10
C GLU A 82 1.53 13.15 -1.05
N THR A 83 1.00 11.93 -1.11
CA THR A 83 1.79 10.69 -1.13
C THR A 83 2.64 10.60 -2.38
N TYR A 84 2.10 10.92 -3.57
CA TYR A 84 2.89 10.94 -4.80
C TYR A 84 4.04 11.96 -4.70
N ALA A 85 3.75 13.19 -4.27
CA ALA A 85 4.77 14.22 -4.09
C ALA A 85 5.84 13.83 -3.06
N ALA A 86 5.43 13.24 -1.93
CA ALA A 86 6.35 12.76 -0.91
C ALA A 86 7.27 11.63 -1.43
N ARG A 87 6.71 10.71 -2.21
CA ARG A 87 7.46 9.61 -2.84
C ARG A 87 8.45 10.13 -3.88
N GLU A 88 8.02 11.02 -4.77
CA GLU A 88 8.91 11.66 -5.76
C GLU A 88 10.08 12.36 -5.07
N LYS A 89 9.80 13.17 -4.03
CA LYS A 89 10.84 13.85 -3.23
C LYS A 89 11.80 12.89 -2.56
N ALA A 90 11.33 11.70 -2.15
CA ALA A 90 12.15 10.67 -1.53
C ALA A 90 12.87 9.75 -2.55
N GLY A 91 12.70 9.96 -3.86
CA GLY A 91 13.24 9.07 -4.89
C GLY A 91 12.57 7.69 -4.93
N LEU A 92 11.38 7.55 -4.35
CA LEU A 92 10.61 6.30 -4.36
C LEU A 92 9.83 6.18 -5.68
N PRO A 93 9.58 4.94 -6.16
CA PRO A 93 8.79 4.74 -7.37
C PRO A 93 7.39 5.34 -7.24
N VAL A 94 6.91 6.03 -8.28
CA VAL A 94 5.56 6.57 -8.37
C VAL A 94 4.90 6.05 -9.64
N ILE A 95 3.71 5.49 -9.48
CA ILE A 95 2.82 5.07 -10.56
C ILE A 95 1.50 5.74 -10.25
N ARG A 96 0.98 6.54 -11.18
CA ARG A 96 -0.33 7.17 -11.05
C ARG A 96 -1.41 6.22 -11.54
N HIS A 97 -2.61 6.33 -11.00
CA HIS A 97 -3.74 5.45 -11.34
C HIS A 97 -4.04 5.43 -12.85
N GLU A 98 -3.99 6.60 -13.49
CA GLU A 98 -4.20 6.78 -14.94
C GLU A 98 -3.24 5.93 -15.79
N ASN A 99 -2.02 5.71 -15.30
CA ASN A 99 -0.97 4.97 -16.02
C ASN A 99 -1.09 3.45 -15.86
N VAL A 100 -2.07 2.95 -15.10
CA VAL A 100 -2.31 1.51 -14.89
C VAL A 100 -3.29 0.94 -15.92
N GLN A 101 -4.14 1.78 -16.54
CA GLN A 101 -5.16 1.33 -17.50
C GLN A 101 -4.65 1.14 -18.94
N GLU A 102 -3.41 1.52 -19.24
CA GLU A 102 -2.80 1.39 -20.58
C GLU A 102 -1.94 0.12 -20.77
N ARG A 103 -2.08 -0.90 -19.90
CA ARG A 103 -1.35 -2.17 -20.01
C ARG A 103 -2.26 -3.40 -19.98
#